data_AF-A0A1V5PNA1-F1
#
_entry.id   AF-A0A1V5PNA1-F1
#
_cell.length_a   1.000
_cell.length_b   1.000
_cell.length_c   1.000
_cell.angle_alpha   90.00
_cell.angle_beta   90.00
_cell.angle_gamma   90.00
#
_symmetry.space_group_name_H-M   'P 1'
#
loop_
_entity.id
_entity.type
_entity.pdbx_description
1 polymer ?
#
loop_
_entity_poly.entity_id
_entity_poly.type
_entity_poly.pdbx_seq_one_letter_code
_entity_poly.pdbx_strand_id
1 'polypeptide(L)'
;MTDERSATSASEVSAHPTTSSGEEAWRAVLDGTVNLLENLGEALVKSAQDLSQLMVVRVDEGTREHLDMLVEAEVVKTRREGVSYLLEAGIKAKSEAFTRIAAARERIAALRTQLREGVQSVRSA
;
A
#
# COMPACT_ATOMS: atom_id res chain seq x y z
N MET A 1 -42.71 2.97 37.39
CA MET A 1 -42.64 3.61 38.72
C MET A 1 -42.01 2.60 39.66
N THR A 2 -40.82 2.78 40.23
CA THR A 2 -39.97 3.96 40.41
C THR A 2 -38.56 3.48 40.79
N ASP A 3 -37.60 4.36 40.58
CA ASP A 3 -36.15 4.22 40.69
C ASP A 3 -35.61 4.25 42.14
N GLU A 4 -34.29 4.04 42.23
CA GLU A 4 -33.33 4.41 43.30
C GLU A 4 -33.25 3.65 44.63
N ARG A 5 -32.04 3.09 44.88
CA ARG A 5 -31.26 3.38 46.10
C ARG A 5 -29.76 3.08 45.93
N SER A 6 -28.98 4.15 45.86
CA SER A 6 -27.54 4.23 46.13
C SER A 6 -27.18 3.75 47.54
N ALA A 7 -25.98 3.14 47.71
CA ALA A 7 -24.93 3.57 48.67
C ALA A 7 -23.90 2.46 48.99
N THR A 8 -22.61 2.79 48.86
CA THR A 8 -21.43 2.30 49.62
C THR A 8 -20.20 2.88 48.89
N SER A 9 -19.59 4.01 49.28
CA SER A 9 -18.80 4.40 50.46
C SER A 9 -17.47 3.66 50.70
N ALA A 10 -16.39 4.47 50.66
CA ALA A 10 -15.06 4.35 51.30
C ALA A 10 -14.16 3.15 50.90
N SER A 11 -13.06 3.36 50.17
CA SER A 11 -11.76 3.94 50.60
C SER A 11 -10.95 3.01 51.50
N GLU A 12 -9.91 2.39 50.95
CA GLU A 12 -8.64 2.17 51.66
C GLU A 12 -7.47 2.05 50.66
N VAL A 13 -6.48 2.91 50.87
CA VAL A 13 -5.18 2.97 50.21
C VAL A 13 -4.16 2.30 51.12
N SER A 14 -3.29 1.44 50.57
CA SER A 14 -1.82 1.59 50.64
C SER A 14 -1.08 0.25 50.59
N ALA A 15 -0.16 0.11 49.64
CA ALA A 15 1.17 -0.46 49.87
C ALA A 15 2.06 -0.19 48.63
N HIS A 16 3.02 0.73 48.75
CA HIS A 16 4.13 0.85 47.79
C HIS A 16 5.14 -0.29 47.99
N PRO A 17 5.87 -0.66 46.93
CA PRO A 17 7.31 -0.80 47.09
C PRO A 17 8.13 -0.11 45.97
N THR A 18 9.14 0.62 46.45
CA THR A 18 10.52 0.68 45.95
C THR A 18 10.81 1.24 44.54
N THR A 19 11.41 2.42 44.57
CA THR A 19 12.08 3.16 43.51
C THR A 19 13.34 2.44 43.00
N SER A 20 13.19 1.61 41.98
CA SER A 20 14.23 1.24 40.98
C SER A 20 13.61 0.69 39.70
N SER A 21 12.35 0.24 39.79
CA SER A 21 11.54 -0.27 38.68
C SER A 21 11.18 0.78 37.61
N GLY A 22 11.19 2.07 37.94
CA GLY A 22 10.80 3.15 37.02
C GLY A 22 11.75 3.30 35.84
N GLU A 23 13.06 3.38 36.07
CA GLU A 23 14.05 3.58 34.99
C GLU A 23 14.11 2.39 34.03
N GLU A 24 13.90 1.17 34.55
CA GLU A 24 13.81 -0.06 33.75
C GLU A 24 12.51 -0.11 32.95
N ALA A 25 11.38 0.31 33.53
CA ALA A 25 10.11 0.41 32.83
C ALA A 25 10.12 1.49 31.73
N TRP A 26 10.73 2.64 31.99
CA TRP A 26 10.90 3.71 30.98
C TRP A 26 11.84 3.27 29.86
N ARG A 27 12.90 2.52 30.16
CA ARG A 27 13.78 1.92 29.15
C ARG A 27 13.07 0.86 28.32
N ALA A 28 12.26 0.00 28.93
CA ALA A 28 11.48 -1.01 28.21
C ALA A 28 10.45 -0.39 27.25
N VAL A 29 9.86 0.74 27.61
CA VAL A 29 8.95 1.49 26.72
C VAL A 29 9.72 2.15 25.58
N LEU A 30 10.88 2.78 25.86
CA LEU A 30 11.73 3.37 24.82
C LEU A 30 12.23 2.30 23.84
N ASP A 31 12.72 1.17 24.35
CA ASP A 31 13.19 0.04 23.55
C ASP A 31 12.04 -0.60 22.74
N GLY A 32 10.84 -0.70 23.32
CA GLY A 32 9.63 -1.11 22.62
C GLY A 32 9.25 -0.18 21.45
N THR A 33 9.44 1.13 21.59
CA THR A 33 9.18 2.09 20.50
C THR A 33 10.25 2.08 19.41
N VAL A 34 11.52 1.86 19.77
CA VAL A 34 12.63 1.73 18.81
C VAL A 34 12.49 0.43 18.03
N ASN A 35 12.25 -0.69 18.70
CA ASN A 35 11.99 -1.98 18.05
C ASN A 35 10.74 -1.94 17.17
N LEU A 36 9.70 -1.19 17.56
CA LEU A 36 8.53 -0.98 16.70
C LEU A 36 8.87 -0.14 15.46
N LEU A 37 9.73 0.87 15.57
CA LEU A 37 10.17 1.69 14.45
C LEU A 37 11.11 0.93 13.51
N GLU A 38 11.98 0.07 14.03
CA GLU A 38 12.84 -0.82 13.25
C GLU A 38 12.02 -1.88 12.52
N ASN A 39 11.05 -2.50 13.21
CA ASN A 39 10.12 -3.46 12.60
C ASN A 39 9.17 -2.79 11.60
N LEU A 40 8.72 -1.55 11.86
CA LEU A 40 7.99 -0.75 10.87
C LEU A 40 8.90 -0.34 9.72
N GLY A 41 10.18 -0.04 9.95
CA GLY A 41 11.13 0.31 8.91
C GLY A 41 11.38 -0.86 7.96
N GLU A 42 11.62 -2.05 8.51
CA GLU A 42 11.80 -3.26 7.71
C GLU A 42 10.50 -3.69 7.02
N ALA A 43 9.36 -3.58 7.72
CA ALA A 43 8.05 -3.82 7.13
C ALA A 43 7.69 -2.75 6.10
N LEU A 44 8.07 -1.48 6.25
CA LEU A 44 7.85 -0.41 5.27
C LEU A 44 8.73 -0.59 4.05
N VAL A 45 9.96 -1.11 4.17
CA VAL A 45 10.83 -1.40 3.02
C VAL A 45 10.32 -2.62 2.25
N LYS A 46 9.89 -3.69 2.95
CA LYS A 46 9.24 -4.85 2.33
C LYS A 46 7.87 -4.49 1.74
N SER A 47 7.10 -3.69 2.47
CA SER A 47 5.80 -3.17 2.03
C SER A 47 5.94 -2.07 0.98
N ALA A 48 7.04 -1.34 0.86
CA ALA A 48 7.26 -0.36 -0.21
C ALA A 48 7.44 -1.08 -1.56
N GLN A 49 8.02 -2.28 -1.55
CA GLN A 49 8.08 -3.15 -2.71
C GLN A 49 6.68 -3.71 -3.04
N ASP A 50 5.88 -4.06 -2.04
CA ASP A 50 4.49 -4.51 -2.24
C ASP A 50 3.49 -3.35 -2.54
N LEU A 51 3.77 -2.12 -2.08
CA LEU A 51 3.02 -0.90 -2.40
C LEU A 51 3.15 -0.53 -3.88
N SER A 52 4.13 -1.10 -4.61
CA SER A 52 4.26 -0.90 -6.05
C SER A 52 3.01 -1.34 -6.84
N GLN A 53 2.20 -2.23 -6.26
CA GLN A 53 0.96 -2.72 -6.85
C GLN A 53 -0.29 -1.94 -6.41
N LEU A 54 -0.16 -1.08 -5.39
CA LEU A 54 -1.28 -0.26 -4.92
C LEU A 54 -1.47 0.95 -5.85
N MET A 55 -2.50 0.88 -6.68
CA MET A 55 -2.93 1.99 -7.52
C MET A 55 -4.26 2.54 -7.00
N VAL A 56 -4.24 3.79 -6.50
CA VAL A 56 -5.46 4.51 -6.13
C VAL A 56 -5.97 5.26 -7.36
N VAL A 57 -7.11 4.84 -7.90
CA VAL A 57 -7.76 5.50 -9.04
C VAL A 57 -9.01 6.24 -8.55
N ARG A 58 -9.12 7.51 -8.92
CA ARG A 58 -10.35 8.30 -8.70
C ARG A 58 -11.37 7.86 -9.74
N VAL A 59 -12.53 7.41 -9.30
CA VAL A 59 -13.67 7.04 -10.16
C VAL A 59 -14.84 7.97 -9.87
N ASP A 60 -15.49 8.44 -10.92
CA ASP A 60 -16.72 9.23 -10.82
C ASP A 60 -17.90 8.35 -10.35
N GLU A 61 -19.05 8.98 -10.12
CA GLU A 61 -20.25 8.28 -9.65
C GLU A 61 -20.80 7.33 -10.71
N GLY A 62 -20.85 7.76 -11.98
CA GLY A 62 -21.34 6.92 -13.07
C GLY A 62 -20.47 5.68 -13.25
N THR A 63 -19.14 5.82 -13.25
CA THR A 63 -18.25 4.65 -13.30
C THR A 63 -18.46 3.70 -12.13
N ARG A 64 -18.71 4.21 -10.91
CA ARG A 64 -19.00 3.37 -9.75
C ARG A 64 -20.29 2.59 -9.90
N GLU A 65 -21.35 3.21 -10.40
CA GLU A 65 -22.62 2.55 -10.69
C GLU A 65 -22.46 1.43 -11.72
N HIS A 66 -21.65 1.62 -12.77
CA HIS A 66 -21.35 0.54 -13.73
C HIS A 66 -20.58 -0.62 -13.10
N LEU A 67 -19.66 -0.34 -12.18
CA LEU A 67 -18.96 -1.39 -11.44
C LEU A 67 -19.92 -2.16 -10.53
N ASP A 68 -20.92 -1.48 -9.95
CA ASP A 68 -21.97 -2.12 -9.16
C ASP A 68 -22.86 -3.00 -10.01
N MET A 69 -23.30 -2.53 -11.18
CA MET A 69 -24.06 -3.35 -12.12
C MET A 69 -23.33 -4.63 -12.52
N LEU A 70 -21.99 -4.58 -12.69
CA LEU A 70 -21.19 -5.78 -12.98
C LEU A 70 -21.16 -6.79 -11.82
N VAL A 71 -21.20 -6.30 -10.58
CA VAL A 71 -21.27 -7.16 -9.38
C VAL A 71 -22.68 -7.72 -9.21
N GLU A 72 -23.70 -6.89 -9.37
CA GLU A 72 -25.12 -7.27 -9.27
C GLU A 72 -25.52 -8.30 -10.33
N ALA A 73 -24.98 -8.18 -11.55
CA ALA A 73 -25.18 -9.14 -12.63
C ALA A 73 -24.36 -10.43 -12.46
N GLU A 74 -23.64 -10.60 -11.35
CA GLU A 74 -22.75 -11.73 -11.03
C GLU A 74 -21.65 -11.98 -12.08
N VAL A 75 -21.33 -10.99 -12.90
CA VAL A 75 -20.23 -11.06 -13.87
C VAL A 75 -18.89 -11.08 -13.15
N VAL A 76 -18.79 -10.35 -12.04
CA VAL A 76 -17.62 -10.28 -11.15
C VAL A 76 -18.06 -10.30 -9.69
N LYS A 77 -17.20 -10.78 -8.77
CA LYS A 77 -17.58 -10.95 -7.35
C LYS A 77 -17.39 -9.69 -6.52
N THR A 78 -16.52 -8.78 -6.97
CA THR A 78 -16.19 -7.55 -6.26
C THR A 78 -15.97 -6.39 -7.22
N ARG A 79 -16.19 -5.15 -6.75
CA ARG A 79 -15.91 -3.94 -7.56
C ARG A 79 -14.45 -3.90 -8.05
N ARG A 80 -13.49 -4.32 -7.23
CA ARG A 80 -12.07 -4.40 -7.59
C ARG A 80 -11.87 -5.33 -8.79
N GLU A 81 -12.52 -6.48 -8.78
CA GLU A 81 -12.50 -7.44 -9.88
C GLU A 81 -13.17 -6.85 -11.14
N GLY A 82 -14.26 -6.09 -10.99
CA GLY A 82 -14.86 -5.32 -12.08
C GLY A 82 -13.90 -4.31 -12.71
N VAL A 83 -13.11 -3.60 -11.91
CA VAL A 83 -12.07 -2.70 -12.43
C VAL A 83 -11.01 -3.48 -13.20
N SER A 84 -10.49 -4.58 -12.63
CA SER A 84 -9.51 -5.43 -13.31
C SER A 84 -10.06 -5.98 -14.62
N TYR A 85 -11.30 -6.48 -14.61
CA TYR A 85 -11.99 -6.99 -15.79
C TYR A 85 -12.10 -5.94 -16.91
N LEU A 86 -12.50 -4.71 -16.56
CA LEU A 86 -12.59 -3.61 -17.53
C LEU A 86 -11.22 -3.14 -18.03
N LEU A 87 -10.19 -3.13 -17.17
CA LEU A 87 -8.83 -2.80 -17.58
C LEU A 87 -8.28 -3.84 -18.58
N GLU A 88 -8.49 -5.12 -18.33
CA GLU A 88 -8.09 -6.20 -19.24
C GLU A 88 -8.83 -6.10 -20.58
N ALA A 89 -10.15 -5.89 -20.55
CA ALA A 89 -10.95 -5.67 -21.75
C ALA A 89 -10.47 -4.45 -22.53
N GLY A 90 -10.15 -3.35 -21.84
CA GLY A 90 -9.59 -2.13 -22.43
C GLY A 90 -8.22 -2.35 -23.08
N ILE A 91 -7.33 -3.08 -22.40
CA ILE A 91 -6.01 -3.46 -22.93
C ILE A 91 -6.16 -4.29 -24.21
N LYS A 92 -7.05 -5.29 -24.18
CA LYS A 92 -7.33 -6.15 -25.34
C LYS A 92 -7.90 -5.35 -26.51
N ALA A 93 -8.88 -4.48 -26.24
CA ALA A 93 -9.52 -3.62 -27.23
C ALA A 93 -8.55 -2.61 -27.86
N LYS A 94 -7.48 -2.22 -27.15
CA LYS A 94 -6.44 -1.28 -27.63
C LYS A 94 -5.10 -1.96 -27.89
N SER A 95 -5.09 -3.29 -28.05
CA SER A 95 -3.88 -4.10 -28.22
C SER A 95 -2.96 -3.57 -29.33
N GLU A 96 -3.52 -3.19 -30.48
CA GLU A 96 -2.75 -2.62 -31.59
C GLU A 96 -1.98 -1.36 -31.21
N ALA A 97 -2.59 -0.45 -30.43
CA ALA A 97 -1.92 0.75 -29.95
C ALA A 97 -0.74 0.40 -29.03
N PHE A 98 -0.94 -0.57 -28.12
CA PHE A 98 0.14 -1.06 -27.25
C PHE A 98 1.26 -1.72 -28.04
N THR A 99 0.95 -2.50 -29.09
CA THR A 99 1.95 -3.08 -29.99
C THR A 99 2.79 -2.00 -30.68
N ARG A 100 2.15 -0.94 -31.20
CA ARG A 100 2.87 0.18 -31.83
C ARG A 100 3.77 0.91 -30.82
N ILE A 101 3.28 1.14 -29.60
CA ILE A 101 4.07 1.73 -28.50
C ILE A 101 5.27 0.83 -28.15
N ALA A 102 5.06 -0.48 -28.05
CA ALA A 102 6.13 -1.44 -27.76
C ALA A 102 7.22 -1.41 -28.84
N ALA A 103 6.84 -1.46 -30.12
CA ALA A 103 7.78 -1.35 -31.22
C ALA A 103 8.56 -0.03 -31.21
N ALA A 104 7.91 1.09 -30.89
CA ALA A 104 8.60 2.37 -30.75
C ALA A 104 9.61 2.37 -29.59
N ARG A 105 9.25 1.80 -28.43
CA ARG A 105 10.14 1.65 -27.28
C ARG A 105 11.37 0.81 -27.62
N GLU A 106 11.19 -0.27 -28.37
CA GLU A 106 12.28 -1.15 -28.81
C GLU A 106 13.26 -0.40 -29.72
N ARG A 107 12.76 0.38 -30.68
CA ARG A 107 13.60 1.22 -31.54
C ARG A 107 14.41 2.23 -30.73
N ILE A 108 13.79 2.88 -29.74
CA ILE A 108 14.49 3.82 -28.83
C ILE A 108 15.57 3.10 -28.04
N ALA A 109 15.29 1.89 -27.54
CA ALA A 109 16.29 1.09 -26.82
C ALA A 109 17.46 0.72 -27.73
N ALA A 110 17.20 0.26 -28.95
CA ALA A 110 18.22 -0.07 -29.94
C ALA A 110 19.10 1.15 -30.28
N LEU A 111 18.49 2.32 -30.53
CA LEU A 111 19.21 3.57 -30.78
C LEU A 111 20.09 3.97 -29.59
N ARG A 112 19.61 3.82 -28.35
CA ARG A 112 20.41 4.08 -27.14
C ARG A 112 21.60 3.14 -27.02
N THR A 113 21.44 1.88 -27.41
CA THR A 113 22.53 0.90 -27.46
C THR A 113 23.56 1.29 -28.52
N GLN A 114 23.12 1.57 -29.75
CA GLN A 114 24.00 2.01 -30.84
C GLN A 114 24.79 3.27 -30.49
N LEU A 115 24.16 4.24 -29.82
CA LEU A 115 24.84 5.44 -29.34
C LEU A 115 25.94 5.10 -28.33
N ARG A 116 25.67 4.21 -27.38
CA ARG A 116 26.64 3.79 -26.36
C ARG A 116 27.83 3.07 -26.98
N GLU A 117 27.58 2.20 -27.96
CA GLU A 117 28.62 1.50 -28.73
C GLU A 117 29.46 2.49 -29.55
N GLY A 118 28.82 3.43 -30.24
CA GLY A 118 29.50 4.48 -31.00
C GLY A 118 30.43 5.34 -30.13
N VAL A 119 29.99 5.73 -28.94
CA VAL A 119 30.83 6.48 -27.99
C VAL A 119 32.01 5.65 -27.49
N GLN A 120 31.83 4.35 -27.25
CA GLN A 120 32.94 3.47 -26.85
C GLN A 120 33.98 3.33 -27.97
N SER A 121 33.52 3.18 -29.22
CA SER A 121 34.40 3.11 -30.39
C SER A 121 35.25 4.38 -30.58
N VAL A 122 34.69 5.56 -30.31
CA VAL A 122 35.43 6.84 -30.40
C VAL A 122 36.46 6.97 -29.27
N ARG A 123 36.14 6.48 -28.06
CA ARG A 123 37.07 6.52 -26.91
C ARG A 123 38.27 5.57 -27.08
N SER A 124 38.12 4.50 -27.86
CA SER A 124 39.17 3.50 -28.09
C SER A 124 40.06 3.77 -29.30
N ALA A 125 39.80 4.83 -30.07
CA ALA A 125 40.61 5.29 -31.19
C ALA A 125 41.47 6.49 -30.78
#